data_AF-A0AA94LM95-F1
#
_entry.id   AF-A0AA94LM95-F1
#
_cell.length_a   1.000
_cell.length_b   1.000
_cell.length_c   1.000
_cell.angle_alpha   90.00
_cell.angle_beta   90.00
_cell.angle_gamma   90.00
#
_symmetry.space_group_name_H-M   'P 1'
#
loop_
_entity.id
_entity.type
_entity.pdbx_description
1 polymer ?
#
loop_
_entity_poly.entity_id
_entity_poly.type
_entity_poly.pdbx_seq_one_letter_code
_entity_poly.pdbx_strand_id
1 'polypeptide(L)' 'MDTSIMQNALGVFQQDCQNLRYKDNNLVLEIQTPKEKLCCPVCGSHNINRNGSHIRRFVSVPIGLSKTYLDMRVHR' A
#
# COMPACT_ATOMS: atom_id res chain seq x y z
N MET A 1 -1.58 -12.10 4.51
CA MET A 1 -0.11 -12.05 4.36
C MET A 1 0.44 -11.63 5.71
N ASP A 2 1.45 -12.32 6.22
CA ASP A 2 2.00 -11.98 7.52
C ASP A 2 2.46 -10.53 7.52
N THR A 3 2.02 -9.77 8.52
CA THR A 3 2.44 -8.38 8.75
C THR A 3 3.97 -8.26 8.83
N SER A 4 4.65 -9.36 9.18
CA SER A 4 6.10 -9.48 9.19
C SER A 4 6.75 -9.20 7.84
N ILE A 5 6.19 -9.65 6.70
CA ILE A 5 6.81 -9.41 5.38
C ILE A 5 6.63 -7.94 4.97
N MET A 6 5.43 -7.40 5.15
CA MET A 6 5.14 -6.00 4.85
C MET A 6 6.06 -5.05 5.63
N GLN A 7 6.25 -5.31 6.93
CA GLN A 7 7.06 -4.48 7.80
C GLN A 7 8.56 -4.73 7.59
N ASN A 8 9.01 -5.98 7.69
CA ASN A 8 10.44 -6.30 7.75
C ASN A 8 11.11 -6.28 6.37
N ALA A 9 10.41 -6.75 5.32
CA ALA A 9 10.99 -6.81 3.99
C ALA A 9 10.73 -5.55 3.17
N LEU A 10 9.53 -4.96 3.30
CA LEU A 10 9.09 -3.86 2.42
C LEU A 10 9.07 -2.50 3.11
N GLY A 11 9.24 -2.44 4.44
CA GLY A 11 9.20 -1.19 5.20
C GLY A 11 7.81 -0.53 5.25
N VAL A 12 6.74 -1.31 5.08
CA VAL A 12 5.35 -0.83 5.05
C VAL A 12 4.67 -1.14 6.38
N PHE A 13 4.32 -0.10 7.15
CA PHE A 13 3.87 -0.23 8.53
C PHE A 13 2.38 0.10 8.75
N GLN A 14 1.85 1.08 8.03
CA GLN A 14 0.51 1.63 8.30
C GLN A 14 -0.56 1.09 7.37
N GLN A 15 -0.16 0.42 6.29
CA GLN A 15 -1.02 -0.12 5.26
C GLN A 15 -1.19 -1.61 5.43
N ASP A 16 -2.39 -2.08 5.17
CA ASP A 16 -2.69 -3.50 5.13
C ASP A 16 -2.61 -4.00 3.68
N CYS A 17 -2.05 -5.19 3.49
CA CYS A 17 -2.06 -5.88 2.21
C CYS A 17 -3.46 -6.48 1.98
N GLN A 18 -4.20 -5.93 1.02
CA GLN A 18 -5.53 -6.38 0.64
C GLN A 18 -5.49 -7.54 -0.35
N ASN A 19 -4.49 -7.54 -1.24
CA ASN A 19 -4.36 -8.57 -2.25
C ASN A 19 -2.90 -8.71 -2.72
N LEU A 20 -2.57 -9.88 -3.24
CA LEU A 20 -1.26 -10.20 -3.81
C LEU A 20 -1.50 -10.85 -5.17
N ARG A 21 -0.84 -10.34 -6.22
CA ARG A 21 -1.00 -10.83 -7.58
C ARG A 21 0.35 -10.97 -8.25
N TYR A 22 0.49 -12.03 -9.05
CA TYR A 22 1.62 -12.18 -9.97
C TYR A 22 1.20 -11.74 -11.35
N LYS A 23 1.96 -10.82 -11.96
CA LYS A 23 1.69 -10.32 -13.31
C LYS A 23 2.99 -10.07 -14.06
N ASP A 24 3.14 -10.69 -15.23
CA ASP A 24 4.30 -10.52 -16.13
C ASP A 24 5.64 -10.76 -15.40
N ASN A 25 5.71 -11.82 -14.59
CA ASN A 25 6.86 -12.15 -13.74
C ASN A 25 7.19 -11.11 -12.65
N ASN A 26 6.22 -10.27 -12.30
CA ASN A 26 6.31 -9.31 -11.22
C ASN A 26 5.32 -9.67 -10.11
N LEU A 27 5.72 -9.40 -8.88
CA LEU A 27 4.88 -9.44 -7.71
C LEU A 27 4.22 -8.06 -7.53
N VAL A 28 2.90 -8.01 -7.41
CA VAL A 28 2.14 -6.78 -7.14
C VAL A 28 1.34 -6.97 -5.87
N LEU A 29 1.61 -6.12 -4.89
CA LEU A 29 0.90 -6.07 -3.62
C LEU A 29 -0.06 -4.89 -3.65
N GLU A 30 -1.35 -5.17 -3.47
CA GLU A 30 -2.35 -4.14 -3.29
C GLU A 30 -2.41 -3.79 -1.81
N ILE A 31 -2.02 -2.56 -1.48
CA ILE A 31 -1.91 -2.08 -0.11
C ILE A 31 -2.89 -0.93 0.09
N GLN A 32 -3.44 -0.80 1.29
CA GLN A 32 -4.33 0.31 1.61
C GLN A 32 -4.20 0.72 3.06
N THR A 33 -4.21 2.03 3.32
CA THR A 33 -4.36 2.54 4.68
C THR A 33 -5.78 2.23 5.18
N PRO A 34 -5.93 1.57 6.35
CA PRO A 34 -7.23 1.31 6.96
C PRO A 34 -8.04 2.58 7.14
N LYS A 35 -9.36 2.50 6.99
CA LYS A 35 -10.24 3.68 7.00
C LYS A 35 -10.18 4.44 8.33
N GLU A 36 -9.97 3.72 9.41
CA GLU A 36 -9.83 4.20 10.78
C GLU A 36 -8.48 4.87 11.05
N LYS A 37 -7.44 4.56 10.26
CA LYS A 37 -6.12 5.18 10.37
C LYS A 37 -5.93 6.35 9.40
N LEU A 38 -6.87 6.58 8.49
CA LEU A 38 -6.81 7.70 7.55
C LEU A 38 -7.11 9.03 8.27
N CYS A 39 -6.15 9.94 8.21
CA CYS A 39 -6.26 11.29 8.76
C CYS A 39 -5.65 12.34 7.81
N CYS A 40 -6.00 13.60 8.02
CA CYS A 40 -5.41 14.72 7.30
C CYS A 40 -3.92 14.83 7.64
N PRO A 41 -3.00 14.86 6.67
CA PRO A 41 -1.57 14.92 6.95
C PRO A 41 -1.13 16.24 7.58
N VAL A 42 -1.95 17.30 7.50
CA VAL A 42 -1.64 18.64 8.04
C VAL A 42 -2.11 18.81 9.48
N CYS A 43 -3.33 18.33 9.80
CA CYS A 43 -3.94 18.58 11.12
C CYS A 43 -4.29 17.32 11.92
N GLY A 44 -4.10 16.12 11.36
CA GLY A 44 -4.42 14.85 12.03
C GLY A 44 -5.92 14.56 12.20
N SER A 45 -6.82 15.43 11.69
CA SER A 45 -8.26 15.18 11.73
C SER A 45 -8.63 13.93 10.95
N HIS A 46 -9.51 13.11 11.51
CA HIS A 46 -10.08 11.93 10.84
C HIS A 46 -11.32 12.29 10.01
N ASN A 47 -11.84 13.51 10.15
CA ASN A 47 -12.93 14.03 9.33
C ASN A 47 -12.37 14.55 8.00
N ILE A 48 -12.01 13.63 7.11
CA ILE A 48 -11.46 13.92 5.79
C ILE A 48 -12.47 13.62 4.68
N ASN A 49 -12.47 14.46 3.65
CA ASN A 49 -13.18 14.15 2.41
C ASN A 49 -12.37 13.09 1.63
N ARG A 50 -13.04 12.04 1.15
CA ARG A 50 -12.42 10.93 0.41
C ARG A 50 -12.82 10.92 -1.07
N ASN A 51 -13.43 12.01 -1.54
CA ASN A 51 -13.90 12.16 -2.92
C ASN A 51 -12.72 12.28 -3.89
N GLY A 52 -12.69 11.37 -4.86
CA GLY A 52 -11.61 11.29 -5.83
C GLY A 52 -10.44 10.48 -5.28
N SER A 53 -9.95 9.56 -6.11
CA SER A 53 -8.76 8.79 -5.80
C SER A 53 -8.09 8.31 -7.07
N HIS A 54 -6.80 8.04 -6.98
CA HIS A 54 -6.02 7.44 -8.04
C HIS A 54 -5.22 6.27 -7.50
N ILE A 55 -5.10 5.22 -8.32
CA ILE A 55 -4.16 4.14 -8.04
C ILE A 55 -2.76 4.67 -8.34
N ARG A 56 -1.86 4.58 -7.36
CA ARG A 56 -0.44 4.86 -7.50
C ARG A 56 0.34 3.57 -7.37
N ARG A 57 1.30 3.39 -8.27
CA ARG A 57 2.25 2.27 -8.26
C ARG A 57 3.59 2.75 -7.72
N PHE A 58 4.11 2.03 -6.75
CA PHE A 58 5.44 2.23 -6.18
C PHE A 58 6.31 1.02 -6.50
N VAL A 59 7.58 1.27 -6.84
CA VAL A 59 8.58 0.20 -6.95
C VAL A 59 9.09 -0.12 -5.56
N SER A 60 9.20 -1.40 -5.22
CA SER A 60 9.77 -1.84 -3.96
C SER A 60 10.93 -2.81 -4.19
N VAL A 61 11.57 -3.22 -3.10
CA VAL A 61 12.65 -4.21 -3.14
C VAL A 61 12.13 -5.52 -3.75
N PRO A 62 12.91 -6.17 -4.63
CA PRO A 62 12.52 -7.43 -5.24
C PRO A 62 12.37 -8.51 -4.16
N ILE A 63 11.35 -9.35 -4.30
CA ILE A 63 11.18 -10.56 -3.47
C ILE A 63 11.51 -11.76 -4.37
N GLY A 64 12.54 -12.52 -3.97
CA GLY A 64 13.10 -13.58 -4.80
C GLY A 64 13.72 -13.01 -6.08
N LEU A 65 13.32 -13.55 -7.23
CA LEU A 65 13.77 -13.10 -8.56
C LEU A 65 12.76 -12.19 -9.27
N SER A 66 11.65 -11.84 -8.61
CA SER A 66 10.58 -11.02 -9.18
C SER A 66 10.73 -9.55 -8.75
N LYS A 67 10.46 -8.62 -9.67
CA LYS A 67 10.27 -7.22 -9.28
C LYS A 67 9.00 -7.11 -8.44
N THR A 68 9.05 -6.32 -7.39
CA THR A 68 7.91 -6.09 -6.50
C THR A 68 7.36 -4.69 -6.70
N TYR A 69 6.05 -4.58 -6.86
CA TYR A 69 5.34 -3.32 -6.91
C TYR A 69 4.30 -3.25 -5.79
N LEU A 70 4.06 -2.04 -5.29
CA LEU A 70 2.99 -1.73 -4.37
C LEU A 70 1.97 -0.85 -5.10
N ASP A 71 0.74 -1.32 -5.22
CA ASP A 71 -0.37 -0.52 -5.77
C ASP A 71 -1.24 -0.04 -4.60
N MET A 72 -1.43 1.27 -4.48
CA MET A 72 -2.25 1.88 -3.42
C MET A 72 -3.25 2.86 -4.01
N ARG A 73 -4.49 2.86 -3.50
CA ARG A 73 -5.45 3.93 -3.80
C ARG A 73 -5.16 5.13 -2.89
N VAL A 74 -4.71 6.22 -3.52
CA VAL A 74 -4.40 7.49 -2.86
C VAL A 74 -5.55 8.46 -3.07
N HIS A 75 -6.09 9.00 -1.98
CA HIS A 75 -7.11 10.04 -2.00
C HIS A 75 -6.48 11.41 -2.30
N ARG A 76 -7.22 12.28 -3.02
CA ARG A 76 -6.81 13.66 -3.30
C ARG A 76 -7.19 14.60 -2.16
#